data_AF-A0A7C3QKE0-F1
#
_entry.id   AF-A0A7C3QKE0-F1
#
_cell.length_a   1.000
_cell.length_b   1.000
_cell.length_c   1.000
_cell.angle_alpha   90.00
_cell.angle_beta   90.00
_cell.angle_gamma   90.00
#
_symmetry.space_group_name_H-M   'P 1'
#
loop_
_entity.id
_entity.type
_entity.pdbx_description
1 polymer ?
#
loop_
_entity_poly.entity_id
_entity_poly.type
_entity_poly.pdbx_seq_one_letter_code
_entity_poly.pdbx_strand_id
1 'polypeptide(L)'
;MTRRGLLVALDGPAPFAPVWELQRRLVAARQQGSIPDTLLLLEHEPVVTIGRSGDRGHLLVPREWLRQRGIPVFDIERGGSATYHGPGQLVAYPILDLHALDE
;
A
#
# COMPACT_ATOMS: atom_id res chain seq x y z
N MET A 1 15.77 21.15 6.32
CA MET A 1 16.53 20.15 7.10
C MET A 1 16.60 18.85 6.33
N THR A 2 17.71 18.12 6.35
CA THR A 2 17.82 16.80 5.70
C THR A 2 17.55 15.71 6.72
N ARG A 3 16.54 14.89 6.48
CA ARG A 3 16.24 13.70 7.30
C ARG A 3 16.86 12.46 6.67
N ARG A 4 17.51 11.64 7.50
CA ARG A 4 17.98 10.31 7.09
C ARG A 4 16.83 9.32 7.30
N GLY A 5 16.65 8.44 6.32
CA GLY A 5 15.63 7.41 6.33
C GLY A 5 16.13 6.11 5.70
N LEU A 6 15.29 5.09 5.74
CA LEU A 6 15.51 3.80 5.10
C LEU A 6 14.78 3.76 3.76
N LEU A 7 15.46 3.26 2.72
CA LEU A 7 14.82 2.85 1.48
C LEU A 7 14.82 1.32 1.45
N VAL A 8 13.63 0.74 1.35
CA VAL A 8 13.43 -0.70 1.17
C VAL A 8 12.80 -0.90 -0.20
N ALA A 9 13.50 -1.59 -1.09
CA ALA A 9 12.98 -1.96 -2.40
C ALA A 9 12.79 -3.49 -2.44
N LEU A 10 11.62 -3.94 -2.88
CA LEU A 10 11.39 -5.37 -3.14
C LEU A 10 11.63 -5.67 -4.62
N ASP A 11 12.25 -6.80 -4.89
CA ASP A 11 12.49 -7.27 -6.25
C ASP A 11 11.22 -7.93 -6.81
N GLY A 12 10.75 -7.40 -7.95
CA GLY A 12 9.63 -7.93 -8.71
C GLY A 12 8.25 -7.70 -8.08
N PRO A 13 7.18 -8.13 -8.77
CA PRO A 13 5.81 -8.01 -8.27
C PRO A 13 5.57 -8.87 -7.02
N ALA A 14 5.04 -8.26 -5.96
CA ALA A 14 4.76 -8.92 -4.69
C ALA A 14 3.25 -9.04 -4.41
N PRO A 15 2.79 -10.13 -3.77
CA PRO A 15 1.38 -10.26 -3.36
C PRO A 15 0.97 -9.15 -2.38
N PHE A 16 -0.25 -8.64 -2.53
CA PHE A 16 -0.71 -7.49 -1.75
C PHE A 16 -0.77 -7.75 -0.24
N ALA A 17 -1.35 -8.87 0.20
CA ALA A 17 -1.60 -9.12 1.63
C ALA A 17 -0.31 -9.18 2.49
N PRO A 18 0.75 -9.92 2.12
CA PRO A 18 2.02 -9.91 2.86
C PRO A 18 2.68 -8.52 2.92
N VAL A 19 2.61 -7.75 1.83
CA VAL A 19 3.15 -6.39 1.79
C VAL A 19 2.31 -5.46 2.67
N TRP A 20 1.00 -5.64 2.70
CA TRP A 20 0.12 -4.87 3.60
C TRP A 20 0.41 -5.17 5.08
N GLU A 21 0.69 -6.43 5.43
CA GLU A 21 1.17 -6.80 6.77
C GLU A 21 2.54 -6.19 7.09
N LEU A 22 3.46 -6.16 6.12
CA LEU A 22 4.75 -5.49 6.26
C LEU A 22 4.56 -3.99 6.53
N GLN A 23 3.70 -3.31 5.77
CA GLN A 23 3.37 -1.90 6.01
C GLN A 23 2.89 -1.68 7.44
N ARG A 24 1.96 -2.49 7.95
CA ARG A 24 1.46 -2.38 9.33
C ARG A 24 2.57 -2.56 10.37
N ARG A 25 3.49 -3.51 10.16
CA ARG A 25 4.65 -3.72 11.05
C ARG A 25 5.59 -2.53 11.03
N LEU A 26 5.90 -1.98 9.85
CA LEU A 26 6.77 -0.81 9.72
C LEU A 26 6.14 0.44 10.34
N VAL A 27 4.83 0.65 10.16
CA VAL A 27 4.09 1.75 10.81
C VAL A 27 4.19 1.64 12.33
N ALA A 28 3.93 0.45 12.90
CA ALA A 28 4.04 0.23 14.34
C ALA A 28 5.47 0.47 14.85
N ALA A 29 6.48 -0.05 14.14
CA ALA A 29 7.89 0.15 14.46
C ALA A 29 8.27 1.64 14.42
N ARG A 30 7.77 2.38 13.42
CA ARG A 30 8.02 3.82 13.27
C ARG A 30 7.36 4.63 14.38
N GLN A 31 6.12 4.31 14.74
CA GLN A 31 5.38 4.93 15.86
C GLN A 31 6.09 4.73 17.21
N GLN A 32 6.76 3.59 17.38
CA GLN A 32 7.58 3.29 18.58
C GLN A 32 8.97 3.93 18.54
N GLY A 33 9.34 4.62 17.45
CA GLY A 33 10.67 5.20 17.26
C GLY A 33 11.79 4.16 17.08
N SER A 34 11.45 2.89 16.81
CA SER A 34 12.42 1.80 16.69
C SER A 34 13.11 1.73 15.31
N ILE A 35 12.55 2.41 14.31
CA ILE A 35 13.11 2.59 12.97
C ILE A 35 12.98 4.07 12.54
N PRO A 36 13.85 4.58 11.66
CA PRO A 36 13.67 5.90 11.06
C PRO A 36 12.53 5.89 10.02
N ASP A 37 12.21 7.08 9.49
CA ASP A 37 11.31 7.25 8.34
C ASP A 37 11.72 6.29 7.21
N THR A 38 10.75 5.58 6.64
CA THR A 38 10.99 4.49 5.68
C THR A 38 10.19 4.69 4.42
N LEU A 39 10.82 4.54 3.26
CA LEU A 39 10.16 4.44 1.97
C LEU A 39 10.22 2.99 1.48
N LEU A 40 9.06 2.37 1.31
CA LEU A 40 8.94 1.04 0.72
C LEU A 40 8.54 1.17 -0.75
N LEU A 41 9.36 0.64 -1.65
CA LEU A 41 9.14 0.62 -3.10
C LEU A 41 8.98 -0.82 -3.59
N LEU A 42 7.98 -1.05 -4.44
CA LEU A 42 7.73 -2.35 -5.06
C LEU A 42 6.76 -2.24 -6.23
N GLU A 43 6.54 -3.37 -6.90
CA GLU A 43 5.40 -3.60 -7.76
C GLU A 43 4.47 -4.62 -7.10
N HIS A 44 3.19 -4.61 -7.44
CA HIS A 44 2.26 -5.63 -6.98
C HIS A 44 1.95 -6.64 -8.07
N GLU A 45 1.71 -7.89 -7.68
CA GLU A 45 0.87 -8.77 -8.48
C GLU A 45 -0.51 -8.12 -8.71
N PRO A 46 -1.25 -8.47 -9.79
CA PRO A 46 -2.55 -7.86 -10.07
C PRO A 46 -3.48 -7.86 -8.85
N VAL A 47 -3.94 -6.68 -8.41
CA VAL A 47 -4.80 -6.51 -7.24
C VAL A 47 -5.70 -5.29 -7.40
N VAL A 48 -6.91 -5.38 -6.84
CA VAL A 48 -7.78 -4.21 -6.64
C VAL A 48 -7.89 -3.92 -5.15
N THR A 49 -7.71 -2.66 -4.77
CA THR A 49 -7.95 -2.20 -3.39
C THR A 49 -9.06 -1.17 -3.36
N ILE A 50 -9.88 -1.18 -2.32
CA ILE A 50 -10.99 -0.23 -2.12
C ILE A 50 -10.72 0.54 -0.84
N GLY A 51 -10.57 1.87 -0.97
CA GLY A 51 -10.37 2.76 0.18
C GLY A 51 -11.68 3.15 0.87
N ARG A 52 -11.57 3.95 1.93
CA ARG A 52 -12.69 4.41 2.78
C ARG A 52 -13.79 5.17 2.05
N SER A 53 -13.46 5.85 0.95
CA SER A 53 -14.43 6.61 0.15
C SER A 53 -15.01 5.77 -1.00
N GLY A 54 -14.62 4.49 -1.10
CA GLY A 54 -15.15 3.57 -2.10
C GLY A 54 -16.51 3.04 -1.67
N ASP A 55 -17.57 3.55 -2.28
CA ASP A 55 -18.84 2.85 -2.25
C ASP A 55 -18.71 1.56 -3.08
N ARG A 56 -19.37 0.47 -2.67
CA ARG A 56 -19.30 -0.83 -3.34
C ARG A 56 -19.76 -0.76 -4.81
N GLY A 57 -20.50 0.29 -5.18
CA GLY A 57 -20.95 0.60 -6.55
C GLY A 57 -19.89 1.20 -7.48
N HIS A 58 -18.68 1.52 -7.00
CA HIS A 58 -17.62 2.10 -7.86
C HIS A 58 -16.76 1.06 -8.60
N LEU A 59 -16.98 -0.23 -8.38
CA LEU A 59 -16.40 -1.25 -9.24
C LEU A 59 -17.21 -1.33 -10.54
N LEU A 60 -16.56 -1.10 -11.68
CA LEU A 60 -17.17 -1.22 -13.01
C LEU A 60 -17.64 -2.65 -13.33
N VAL A 61 -17.07 -3.64 -12.63
CA VAL A 61 -17.37 -5.06 -12.80
C VAL A 61 -17.62 -5.71 -11.43
N PRO A 62 -18.44 -6.78 -11.35
CA PRO A 62 -18.64 -7.50 -10.10
C PRO A 62 -17.32 -8.07 -9.55
N ARG A 63 -17.17 -8.13 -8.22
CA ARG A 63 -16.01 -8.77 -7.55
C ARG A 63 -15.76 -10.19 -8.04
N GLU A 64 -16.83 -10.92 -8.34
CA GLU A 64 -16.75 -12.28 -8.86
C GLU A 64 -16.03 -12.36 -10.21
N TRP A 65 -16.26 -11.37 -11.08
CA TRP A 65 -15.61 -11.30 -12.39
C TRP A 65 -14.10 -11.08 -12.27
N LEU A 66 -13.67 -10.29 -11.28
CA LEU A 66 -12.25 -10.08 -10.94
C LEU A 66 -11.63 -11.35 -10.35
N ARG A 67 -12.36 -12.01 -9.43
CA ARG A 67 -11.93 -13.26 -8.80
C ARG A 67 -11.70 -14.36 -9.83
N GLN A 68 -12.58 -14.50 -10.82
CA GLN A 68 -12.44 -15.46 -11.92
C GLN A 68 -11.19 -15.22 -12.79
N ARG A 69 -10.62 -14.01 -12.74
CA ARG A 69 -9.36 -13.65 -13.42
C ARG A 69 -8.14 -13.71 -12.51
N GLY A 70 -8.30 -14.21 -11.28
CA GLY A 70 -7.22 -14.29 -10.31
C GLY A 70 -6.82 -12.94 -9.72
N ILE A 71 -7.66 -11.90 -9.83
CA ILE A 71 -7.38 -10.57 -9.28
C ILE A 71 -8.10 -10.45 -7.91
N PRO A 72 -7.39 -10.54 -6.79
CA PRO A 72 -7.98 -10.35 -5.47
C PRO A 72 -8.44 -8.91 -5.25
N VAL A 73 -9.48 -8.76 -4.43
CA VAL A 73 -10.05 -7.46 -4.03
C VAL A 73 -9.93 -7.31 -2.52
N PHE A 74 -9.29 -6.23 -2.06
CA PHE A 74 -9.14 -5.92 -0.64
C PHE A 74 -9.82 -4.60 -0.27
N ASP A 75 -10.61 -4.61 0.79
CA ASP A 75 -11.12 -3.40 1.44
C ASP A 75 -10.07 -2.93 2.47
N ILE A 76 -9.61 -1.69 2.36
CA ILE A 76 -8.49 -1.17 3.16
C ILE A 76 -8.73 0.26 3.65
N GLU A 77 -7.94 0.68 4.64
CA GLU A 77 -8.16 1.93 5.39
C GLU A 77 -7.54 3.17 4.74
N ARG A 78 -7.13 3.12 3.47
CA ARG A 78 -6.64 4.32 2.77
C ARG A 78 -7.78 5.25 2.36
N GLY A 79 -7.49 6.52 2.11
CA GLY A 79 -8.44 7.43 1.47
C GLY A 79 -8.72 7.05 0.00
N GLY A 80 -9.79 7.62 -0.56
CA GLY A 80 -10.15 7.45 -1.97
C GLY A 80 -10.98 6.20 -2.27
N SER A 81 -11.31 6.03 -3.55
CA SER A 81 -12.17 4.95 -4.08
C SER A 81 -11.35 3.69 -4.43
N ALA A 82 -11.89 2.81 -5.27
CA ALA A 82 -11.20 1.65 -5.81
C ALA A 82 -9.99 2.05 -6.70
N THR A 83 -8.91 1.26 -6.65
CA THR A 83 -7.76 1.38 -7.55
C THR A 83 -7.20 0.00 -7.89
N TYR A 84 -6.52 -0.11 -9.03
CA TYR A 84 -5.80 -1.30 -9.47
C TYR A 84 -4.29 -1.10 -9.31
N HIS A 85 -3.61 -2.18 -8.92
CA HIS A 85 -2.15 -2.30 -8.99
C HIS A 85 -1.74 -3.58 -9.71
N GLY A 86 -0.60 -3.56 -10.38
CA GLY A 86 -0.08 -4.72 -11.11
C GLY A 86 1.35 -4.50 -11.62
N PRO A 87 1.92 -5.51 -12.30
CA PRO A 87 3.28 -5.44 -12.85
C PRO A 87 3.45 -4.24 -13.80
N GLY A 88 4.62 -3.61 -13.75
CA GLY A 88 4.97 -2.39 -14.47
C GLY A 88 4.51 -1.09 -13.79
N GLN A 89 3.77 -1.16 -12.67
CA GLN A 89 3.38 -0.01 -11.88
C GLN A 89 4.23 0.07 -10.61
N LEU A 90 5.14 1.05 -10.55
CA LEU A 90 5.86 1.36 -9.32
C LEU A 90 4.89 1.89 -8.25
N VAL A 91 4.85 1.21 -7.10
CA VAL A 91 4.08 1.59 -5.92
C VAL A 91 5.05 2.02 -4.82
N ALA A 92 4.70 3.12 -4.15
CA ALA A 92 5.47 3.68 -3.05
C ALA A 92 4.60 3.78 -1.79
N TYR A 93 5.11 3.25 -0.68
CA TYR A 93 4.52 3.38 0.65
C TYR A 93 5.47 4.20 1.55
N PRO A 94 5.30 5.53 1.60
CA PRO A 94 6.03 6.37 2.54
C PRO A 94 5.47 6.18 3.96
N ILE A 95 6.32 5.70 4.86
CA ILE A 95 6.01 5.47 6.27
C ILE A 95 6.82 6.50 7.07
N LEU A 96 6.19 7.64 7.28
CA LEU A 96 6.81 8.86 7.79
C LEU A 96 6.15 9.30 9.09
N ASP A 97 6.94 9.89 9.98
CA ASP A 97 6.40 10.68 11.08
C ASP A 97 6.10 12.10 10.61
N LEU A 98 4.82 12.39 10.44
CA LEU A 98 4.33 13.65 9.89
C LEU A 98 4.41 14.81 10.89
N HIS A 99 4.31 14.55 12.20
CA HIS A 99 4.40 15.61 13.21
C HIS A 99 5.75 16.31 13.15
N ALA A 100 6.78 15.51 12.91
CA ALA A 100 8.13 16.00 12.90
C ALA A 100 8.52 16.60 11.51
N LEU A 101 7.58 16.68 10.56
CA LEU A 101 7.70 17.46 9.31
C LEU A 101 7.15 18.88 9.43
N ASP A 102 6.34 19.16 10.45
CA ASP A 102 5.75 20.49 10.71
C ASP A 102 6.66 21.38 11.59
N GLU A 103 7.81 20.85 12.02
CA GLU A 103 8.90 21.55 12.75
C GLU A 103 10.03 21.99 11.81
#